data_AF-A0A955N0X5-F1
#
_entry.id   AF-A0A955N0X5-F1
#
_cell.length_a   1.000
_cell.length_b   1.000
_cell.length_c   1.000
_cell.angle_alpha   90.00
_cell.angle_beta   90.00
_cell.angle_gamma   90.00
#
_symmetry.space_group_name_H-M   'P 1'
#
loop_
_entity.id
_entity.type
_entity.pdbx_description
1 polymer ?
#
loop_
_entity_poly.entity_id
_entity_poly.type
_entity_poly.pdbx_seq_one_letter_code
_entity_poly.pdbx_strand_id
1 'polypeptide(L)'
;MEKPDNQFEQNVERVEWLLLIVATVFLLLNTFTTTRIDNDKSRMATVDSLVKRGTWVIEESRFHKTDTPVGTIIDKVQIDGHFYSSKPPVFPFLMAGEYWVLHKFGLDFEDDDQLRFLVWILTFTFTGIPFLLIGLLFKISARWFIEDPLIRLVGLFTILWGNELMGFAQTVNNHVPAAFLFFAAMVGGLGLVHGKLQPKPIHFIWTGLAAGLLPTVDIPACFFCVPLWIYLVRAFPTKTLIWFTLGAAPPLVLHFILNYKISGGLLPFYLND
;
A
#
# COMPACT_ATOMS: atom_id res chain seq x y z
N MET A 1 29.66 -26.15 -1.70
CA MET A 1 29.70 -25.14 -0.62
C MET A 1 29.25 -25.84 0.65
N GLU A 2 30.05 -25.73 1.71
CA GLU A 2 29.74 -26.34 3.01
C GLU A 2 28.50 -25.65 3.60
N LYS A 3 27.58 -26.40 4.23
CA LYS A 3 26.42 -25.79 4.87
C LYS A 3 26.91 -24.85 5.98
N PRO A 4 26.37 -23.62 6.08
CA PRO A 4 26.79 -22.69 7.12
C PRO A 4 26.61 -23.33 8.50
N ASP A 5 27.57 -23.09 9.40
CA ASP A 5 27.47 -23.48 10.81
C ASP A 5 26.17 -22.91 11.40
N ASN A 6 25.48 -23.72 12.21
CA ASN A 6 24.21 -23.35 12.84
C ASN A 6 24.35 -22.06 13.67
N GLN A 7 25.52 -21.84 14.28
CA GLN A 7 25.81 -20.60 15.01
C GLN A 7 25.83 -19.37 14.09
N PHE A 8 26.34 -19.51 12.87
CA PHE A 8 26.41 -18.43 11.90
C PHE A 8 25.02 -18.04 11.37
N GLU A 9 24.19 -19.02 11.02
CA GLU A 9 22.81 -18.82 10.58
C GLU A 9 21.99 -18.07 11.66
N GLN A 10 22.12 -18.48 12.93
CA GLN A 10 21.46 -17.82 14.05
C GLN A 10 21.93 -16.37 14.25
N ASN A 11 23.22 -16.11 14.07
CA ASN A 11 23.76 -14.76 14.17
C ASN A 11 23.22 -13.87 13.04
N VAL A 12 23.15 -14.38 11.81
CA VAL A 12 22.54 -13.64 10.69
C VAL A 12 21.08 -13.33 10.96
N GLU A 13 20.31 -14.30 11.44
CA GLU A 13 18.90 -14.07 11.79
C GLU A 13 18.72 -12.98 12.87
N ARG A 14 19.60 -12.93 13.87
CA ARG A 14 19.58 -11.84 14.87
C ARG A 14 19.81 -10.48 14.23
N VAL A 15 20.72 -10.39 13.26
CA VAL A 15 20.98 -9.14 12.52
C VAL A 15 19.81 -8.77 11.62
N GLU A 16 19.16 -9.73 10.95
CA GLU A 16 17.93 -9.47 10.17
C GLU A 16 16.83 -8.83 11.05
N TRP A 17 16.63 -9.36 12.26
CA TRP A 17 15.68 -8.78 13.22
C TRP A 17 16.11 -7.39 13.69
N LEU A 18 17.40 -7.18 13.96
CA LEU A 18 17.93 -5.87 14.31
C LEU A 18 17.66 -4.85 13.18
N LEU A 19 17.84 -5.22 11.91
CA LEU A 19 17.54 -4.35 10.78
C LEU A 19 16.07 -3.94 10.74
N LEU A 20 15.14 -4.87 10.99
CA LEU A 20 13.70 -4.58 11.05
C LEU A 20 13.36 -3.68 12.24
N ILE A 21 13.97 -3.90 13.40
CA ILE A 21 13.78 -3.05 14.59
C ILE A 21 14.30 -1.64 14.32
N VAL A 22 15.49 -1.51 13.74
CA VAL A 22 16.07 -0.19 13.40
C VAL A 22 15.19 0.51 12.37
N ALA A 23 14.70 -0.17 11.34
CA ALA A 23 13.76 0.40 10.37
C ALA A 23 12.46 0.85 11.05
N THR A 24 11.94 0.05 11.99
CA THR A 24 10.72 0.39 12.75
C THR A 24 10.93 1.63 13.61
N VAL A 25 12.00 1.69 14.40
CA VAL A 25 12.34 2.84 15.23
C VAL A 25 12.58 4.08 14.36
N PHE A 26 13.29 3.92 13.24
CA PHE A 26 13.52 5.00 12.30
C PHE A 26 12.19 5.56 11.77
N LEU A 27 11.26 4.71 11.32
CA LEU A 27 9.96 5.16 10.84
C LEU A 27 9.10 5.79 11.95
N LEU A 28 9.08 5.22 13.15
CA LEU A 28 8.35 5.80 14.28
C LEU A 28 8.82 7.24 14.58
N LEU A 29 10.13 7.49 14.49
CA LEU A 29 10.73 8.79 14.78
C LEU A 29 10.73 9.77 13.59
N ASN A 30 10.75 9.28 12.35
CA ASN A 30 10.97 10.11 11.15
C ASN A 30 9.78 10.16 10.19
N THR A 31 8.67 9.45 10.47
CA THR A 31 7.43 9.61 9.70
C THR A 31 6.96 11.06 9.78
N PHE A 32 6.59 11.63 8.64
CA PHE A 32 6.23 13.05 8.58
C PHE A 32 4.90 13.31 9.27
N THR A 33 4.86 14.44 9.97
CA THR A 33 3.67 14.94 10.69
C THR A 33 2.90 15.98 9.88
N THR A 34 3.31 16.26 8.64
CA THR A 34 2.62 17.21 7.76
C THR A 34 2.64 16.69 6.33
N THR A 35 1.59 17.01 5.57
CA THR A 35 1.57 16.78 4.12
C THR A 35 2.61 17.67 3.46
N ARG A 36 3.55 17.10 2.69
CA ARG A 36 4.67 17.87 2.10
C ARG A 36 4.48 18.19 0.64
N ILE A 37 3.83 17.30 -0.08
CA ILE A 37 3.72 17.33 -1.53
C ILE A 37 2.25 17.20 -1.95
N ASP A 38 1.99 17.61 -3.18
CA ASP A 38 0.65 17.76 -3.72
C ASP A 38 -0.19 16.46 -3.68
N ASN A 39 0.43 15.34 -4.03
CA ASN A 39 -0.20 14.03 -4.04
C ASN A 39 -0.66 13.57 -2.63
N ASP A 40 0.03 13.99 -1.57
CA ASP A 40 -0.33 13.66 -0.19
C ASP A 40 -1.57 14.47 0.21
N LYS A 41 -1.56 15.78 -0.11
CA LYS A 41 -2.68 16.68 0.16
C LYS A 41 -3.94 16.25 -0.59
N SER A 42 -3.82 15.88 -1.85
CA SER A 42 -4.94 15.40 -2.67
C SER A 42 -5.68 14.22 -2.02
N ARG A 43 -4.93 13.27 -1.46
CA ARG A 43 -5.49 12.12 -0.72
C ARG A 43 -6.10 12.55 0.60
N MET A 44 -5.39 13.35 1.39
CA MET A 44 -5.87 13.83 2.68
C MET A 44 -7.11 14.72 2.56
N ALA A 45 -7.23 15.49 1.48
CA ALA A 45 -8.43 16.27 1.18
C ALA A 45 -9.65 15.39 0.93
N THR A 46 -9.47 14.23 0.28
CA THR A 46 -10.52 13.23 0.11
C THR A 46 -10.89 12.60 1.46
N VAL A 47 -9.89 12.22 2.26
CA VAL A 47 -10.08 11.66 3.61
C VAL A 47 -10.91 12.60 4.49
N ASP A 48 -10.51 13.87 4.55
CA ASP A 48 -11.20 14.93 5.28
C ASP A 48 -12.65 15.13 4.81
N SER A 49 -12.86 15.17 3.49
CA SER A 49 -14.19 15.40 2.90
C SER A 49 -15.15 14.24 3.15
N LEU A 50 -14.67 13.00 3.05
CA LEU A 50 -15.47 11.83 3.33
C LEU A 50 -15.91 11.77 4.80
N VAL A 51 -14.99 12.03 5.73
CA VAL A 51 -15.29 11.90 7.16
C VAL A 51 -16.15 13.03 7.68
N LYS A 52 -15.86 14.28 7.31
CA LYS A 52 -16.53 15.45 7.89
C LYS A 52 -17.81 15.85 7.14
N ARG A 53 -17.86 15.58 5.84
CA ARG A 53 -18.92 16.08 4.95
C ARG A 53 -19.63 14.98 4.17
N GLY A 54 -19.18 13.73 4.24
CA GLY A 54 -19.80 12.61 3.52
C GLY A 54 -19.76 12.77 2.01
N THR A 55 -18.80 13.53 1.47
CA THR A 55 -18.69 13.86 0.05
C THR A 55 -17.29 13.62 -0.48
N TRP A 56 -17.19 13.37 -1.79
CA TRP A 56 -15.92 13.27 -2.52
C TRP A 56 -15.38 14.62 -2.98
N VAL A 57 -16.20 15.69 -2.89
CA VAL A 57 -15.80 17.05 -3.26
C VAL A 57 -14.81 17.61 -2.24
N ILE A 58 -13.62 18.00 -2.71
CA ILE A 58 -12.48 18.35 -1.84
C ILE A 58 -12.34 19.83 -1.53
N GLU A 59 -13.16 20.69 -2.13
CA GLU A 59 -13.07 22.16 -2.09
C GLU A 59 -13.09 22.71 -0.67
N GLU A 60 -13.96 22.14 0.15
CA GLU A 60 -14.15 22.58 1.53
C GLU A 60 -13.06 22.06 2.48
N SER A 61 -12.14 21.22 2.00
CA SER A 61 -11.10 20.63 2.83
C SER A 61 -10.02 21.61 3.21
N ARG A 62 -9.56 21.55 4.48
CA ARG A 62 -8.41 22.34 4.92
C ARG A 62 -7.15 22.06 4.11
N PHE A 63 -6.96 20.83 3.62
CA PHE A 63 -5.84 20.44 2.76
C PHE A 63 -5.93 21.04 1.35
N HIS A 64 -7.12 21.46 0.92
CA HIS A 64 -7.34 22.19 -0.33
C HIS A 64 -7.20 23.70 -0.14
N LYS A 65 -7.69 24.23 0.99
CA LYS A 65 -7.76 25.67 1.29
C LYS A 65 -6.45 26.30 1.78
N THR A 66 -5.43 25.52 2.12
CA THR A 66 -4.19 26.05 2.71
C THR A 66 -3.17 26.46 1.65
N ASP A 67 -2.82 27.75 1.65
CA ASP A 67 -1.67 28.32 0.92
C ASP A 67 -0.36 27.93 1.62
N THR A 68 0.15 26.74 1.32
CA THR A 68 1.54 26.39 1.68
C THR A 68 2.50 26.81 0.55
N PRO A 69 3.83 26.86 0.77
CA PRO A 69 4.83 27.15 -0.27
C PRO A 69 4.78 26.23 -1.51
N VAL A 70 4.08 25.09 -1.42
CA VAL A 70 3.93 24.08 -2.47
C VAL A 70 2.66 24.29 -3.31
N GLY A 71 1.92 25.39 -3.11
CA GLY A 71 0.77 25.78 -3.91
C GLY A 71 -0.51 24.97 -3.64
N THR A 72 -1.56 25.35 -4.39
CA THR A 72 -2.86 24.67 -4.47
C THR A 72 -2.69 23.22 -4.93
N ILE A 73 -3.66 22.34 -4.61
CA ILE A 73 -3.62 20.95 -5.07
C ILE A 73 -3.58 20.92 -6.62
N ILE A 74 -2.53 20.36 -7.22
CA ILE A 74 -2.36 20.15 -8.68
C ILE A 74 -3.04 18.85 -9.09
N ASP A 75 -2.92 17.80 -8.28
CA ASP A 75 -3.47 16.46 -8.45
C ASP A 75 -4.99 16.42 -8.17
N LYS A 76 -5.75 17.23 -8.90
CA LYS A 76 -7.21 17.31 -8.83
C LYS A 76 -7.83 17.31 -10.23
N VAL A 77 -9.08 16.89 -10.31
CA VAL A 77 -9.91 16.94 -11.52
C VAL A 77 -11.18 17.72 -11.22
N GLN A 78 -11.76 18.36 -12.24
CA GLN A 78 -13.04 19.06 -12.12
C GLN A 78 -14.13 18.25 -12.84
N ILE A 79 -15.22 17.93 -12.14
CA ILE A 79 -16.36 17.19 -12.68
C ILE A 79 -17.62 17.96 -12.27
N ASP A 80 -18.44 18.34 -13.25
CA ASP A 80 -19.67 19.11 -13.05
C ASP A 80 -19.49 20.37 -12.18
N GLY A 81 -18.36 21.07 -12.37
CA GLY A 81 -18.03 22.29 -11.63
C GLY A 81 -17.36 22.08 -10.28
N HIS A 82 -17.27 20.85 -9.78
CA HIS A 82 -16.67 20.53 -8.47
C HIS A 82 -15.28 19.89 -8.58
N PHE A 83 -14.38 20.20 -7.64
CA PHE A 83 -13.06 19.57 -7.55
C PHE A 83 -13.04 18.26 -6.78
N TYR A 84 -12.32 17.27 -7.33
CA TYR A 84 -12.07 15.94 -6.77
C TYR A 84 -10.58 15.61 -6.83
N SER A 85 -10.12 14.67 -6.01
CA SER A 85 -8.76 14.12 -6.14
C SER A 85 -8.61 13.35 -7.47
N SER A 86 -7.47 13.51 -8.14
CA SER A 86 -7.14 12.71 -9.34
C SER A 86 -6.66 11.29 -9.00
N LYS A 87 -6.46 10.97 -7.70
CA LYS A 87 -5.89 9.70 -7.25
C LYS A 87 -6.94 8.59 -7.22
N PRO A 88 -6.54 7.31 -7.38
CA PRO A 88 -7.46 6.18 -7.25
C PRO A 88 -8.21 6.22 -5.91
N PRO A 89 -9.55 6.02 -5.88
CA PRO A 89 -10.36 6.36 -4.72
C PRO A 89 -10.28 5.33 -3.58
N VAL A 90 -9.85 4.09 -3.86
CA VAL A 90 -9.81 3.02 -2.83
C VAL A 90 -8.82 3.36 -1.73
N PHE A 91 -7.64 3.87 -2.07
CA PHE A 91 -6.62 4.20 -1.08
C PHE A 91 -7.08 5.28 -0.07
N PRO A 92 -7.52 6.49 -0.50
CA PRO A 92 -8.04 7.48 0.43
C PRO A 92 -9.37 7.04 1.09
N PHE A 93 -10.15 6.15 0.49
CA PHE A 93 -11.34 5.59 1.14
C PHE A 93 -10.99 4.73 2.35
N LEU A 94 -9.97 3.87 2.24
CA LEU A 94 -9.49 3.07 3.37
C LEU A 94 -8.92 3.98 4.46
N MET A 95 -8.15 5.01 4.08
CA MET A 95 -7.65 6.02 5.01
C MET A 95 -8.77 6.78 5.72
N ALA A 96 -9.85 7.11 5.01
CA ALA A 96 -11.05 7.72 5.59
C ALA A 96 -11.72 6.79 6.63
N GLY A 97 -11.66 5.47 6.45
CA GLY A 97 -12.10 4.51 7.44
C GLY A 97 -11.32 4.61 8.76
N GLU A 98 -9.99 4.68 8.71
CA GLU A 98 -9.16 4.87 9.91
C GLU A 98 -9.41 6.25 10.54
N TYR A 99 -9.40 7.31 9.75
CA TYR A 99 -9.66 8.66 10.26
C TYR A 99 -11.07 8.79 10.85
N TRP A 100 -12.08 8.15 10.27
CA TRP A 100 -13.44 8.15 10.82
C TRP A 100 -13.48 7.57 12.24
N VAL A 101 -12.77 6.47 12.49
CA VAL A 101 -12.68 5.88 13.84
C VAL A 101 -11.99 6.87 14.79
N LEU A 102 -10.83 7.42 14.40
CA LEU A 102 -10.09 8.39 15.20
C LEU A 102 -10.93 9.65 15.50
N HIS A 103 -11.72 10.10 14.53
CA HIS A 103 -12.61 11.23 14.66
C HIS A 103 -13.76 10.99 15.63
N LYS A 104 -14.28 9.75 15.70
CA LYS A 104 -15.23 9.36 16.76
C LYS A 104 -14.65 9.41 18.17
N PHE A 105 -13.33 9.34 18.31
CA PHE A 105 -12.63 9.54 19.58
C PHE A 105 -12.25 11.02 19.86
N GLY A 106 -12.75 11.96 19.05
CA GLY A 106 -12.57 13.39 19.26
C GLY A 106 -11.33 13.98 18.61
N LEU A 107 -10.61 13.22 17.78
CA LEU A 107 -9.50 13.75 16.99
C LEU A 107 -10.02 14.45 15.73
N ASP A 108 -9.58 15.67 15.45
CA ASP A 108 -9.99 16.42 14.27
C ASP A 108 -8.79 17.04 13.58
N PHE A 109 -8.81 17.03 12.24
CA PHE A 109 -7.84 17.74 11.46
C PHE A 109 -7.83 19.26 11.71
N GLU A 110 -8.89 19.95 12.16
CA GLU A 110 -8.82 21.41 12.38
C GLU A 110 -7.96 21.83 13.58
N ASP A 111 -7.74 20.93 14.53
CA ASP A 111 -6.84 21.19 15.65
C ASP A 111 -5.40 20.96 15.17
N ASP A 112 -4.56 21.99 15.21
CA ASP A 112 -3.21 21.94 14.67
C ASP A 112 -2.27 21.00 15.45
N ASP A 113 -2.51 20.79 16.75
CA ASP A 113 -1.75 19.85 17.56
C ASP A 113 -2.15 18.41 17.19
N GLN A 114 -3.44 18.17 16.99
CA GLN A 114 -3.98 16.86 16.59
C GLN A 114 -3.67 16.52 15.13
N LEU A 115 -3.66 17.51 14.23
CA LEU A 115 -3.35 17.34 12.81
C LEU A 115 -2.03 16.58 12.64
N ARG A 116 -0.99 17.01 13.37
CA ARG A 116 0.36 16.45 13.25
C ARG A 116 0.37 14.97 13.61
N PHE A 117 -0.33 14.63 14.68
CA PHE A 117 -0.48 13.27 15.16
C PHE A 117 -1.31 12.42 14.19
N LEU A 118 -2.43 12.94 13.69
CA LEU A 118 -3.30 12.26 12.73
C LEU A 118 -2.59 11.98 11.39
N VAL A 119 -1.85 12.96 10.86
CA VAL A 119 -1.05 12.78 9.64
C VAL A 119 0.02 11.71 9.87
N TRP A 120 0.68 11.73 11.02
CA TRP A 120 1.66 10.70 11.38
C TRP A 120 1.02 9.31 11.46
N ILE A 121 -0.13 9.15 12.14
CA ILE A 121 -0.84 7.87 12.24
C ILE A 121 -1.19 7.35 10.85
N LEU A 122 -1.89 8.16 10.06
CA LEU A 122 -2.35 7.74 8.74
C LEU A 122 -1.17 7.40 7.81
N THR A 123 -0.08 8.16 7.90
CA THR A 123 1.13 7.85 7.14
C THR A 123 1.75 6.54 7.60
N PHE A 124 1.94 6.38 8.91
CA PHE A 124 2.56 5.18 9.47
C PHE A 124 1.72 3.94 9.17
N THR A 125 0.39 4.00 9.32
CA THR A 125 -0.52 2.89 9.03
C THR A 125 -0.51 2.50 7.55
N PHE A 126 -0.58 3.47 6.64
CA PHE A 126 -0.76 3.20 5.21
C PHE A 126 0.53 3.12 4.39
N THR A 127 1.68 3.54 4.93
CA THR A 127 2.96 3.49 4.21
C THR A 127 4.06 2.86 5.06
N GLY A 128 4.23 3.30 6.31
CA GLY A 128 5.23 2.74 7.23
C GLY A 128 5.05 1.24 7.51
N ILE A 129 3.83 0.82 7.87
CA ILE A 129 3.52 -0.60 8.12
C ILE A 129 3.71 -1.44 6.84
N PRO A 130 3.14 -1.08 5.67
CA PRO A 130 3.41 -1.82 4.44
C PRO A 130 4.91 -1.96 4.11
N PHE A 131 5.70 -0.92 4.35
CA PHE A 131 7.15 -1.00 4.18
C PHE A 131 7.81 -2.04 5.10
N LEU A 132 7.47 -2.03 6.39
CA LEU A 132 7.96 -3.04 7.35
C LEU A 132 7.50 -4.45 6.98
N LEU A 133 6.28 -4.58 6.46
CA LEU A 133 5.75 -5.86 5.98
C LEU A 133 6.47 -6.36 4.74
N ILE A 134 6.98 -5.49 3.85
CA ILE A 134 7.88 -5.91 2.75
C ILE A 134 9.14 -6.55 3.32
N GLY A 135 9.79 -5.92 4.30
CA GLY A 135 10.99 -6.45 4.95
C GLY A 135 10.74 -7.77 5.67
N LEU A 136 9.65 -7.87 6.43
CA LEU A 136 9.25 -9.10 7.11
C LEU A 136 8.93 -10.22 6.11
N LEU A 137 8.17 -9.91 5.06
CA LEU A 137 7.81 -10.86 4.02
C LEU A 137 9.08 -11.36 3.31
N PHE A 138 10.02 -10.47 2.98
CA PHE A 138 11.30 -10.85 2.38
C PHE A 138 12.09 -11.76 3.32
N LYS A 139 12.23 -11.41 4.60
CA LYS A 139 12.93 -12.25 5.58
C LYS A 139 12.37 -13.69 5.57
N ILE A 140 11.05 -13.84 5.55
CA ILE A 140 10.38 -15.14 5.54
C ILE A 140 10.57 -15.85 4.20
N SER A 141 10.25 -15.20 3.08
CA SER A 141 10.20 -15.82 1.77
C SER A 141 11.57 -16.02 1.11
N ALA A 142 12.57 -15.20 1.47
CA ALA A 142 13.92 -15.33 0.92
C ALA A 142 14.52 -16.70 1.22
N ARG A 143 14.23 -17.27 2.39
CA ARG A 143 14.65 -18.63 2.78
C ARG A 143 14.11 -19.73 1.87
N TRP A 144 13.06 -19.46 1.10
CA TRP A 144 12.52 -20.42 0.14
C TRP A 144 13.38 -20.56 -1.12
N PHE A 145 14.11 -19.51 -1.48
CA PHE A 145 14.78 -19.37 -2.78
C PHE A 145 16.28 -19.09 -2.68
N ILE A 146 16.74 -18.57 -1.55
CA ILE A 146 18.12 -18.16 -1.30
C ILE A 146 18.64 -18.97 -0.12
N GLU A 147 19.60 -19.87 -0.38
CA GLU A 147 20.20 -20.72 0.66
C GLU A 147 21.24 -19.99 1.50
N ASP A 148 22.01 -19.09 0.88
CA ASP A 148 23.10 -18.35 1.53
C ASP A 148 22.55 -17.27 2.49
N PRO A 149 22.82 -17.36 3.81
CA PRO A 149 22.35 -16.39 4.79
C PRO A 149 22.91 -14.97 4.58
N LEU A 150 24.14 -14.82 4.09
CA LEU A 150 24.69 -13.48 3.81
C LEU A 150 23.97 -12.83 2.65
N ILE A 151 23.62 -13.59 1.61
CA ILE A 151 22.83 -13.06 0.49
C ILE A 151 21.44 -12.63 0.97
N ARG A 152 20.80 -13.41 1.87
CA ARG A 152 19.52 -13.00 2.49
C ARG A 152 19.69 -11.71 3.30
N LEU A 153 20.74 -11.61 4.10
CA LEU A 153 21.00 -10.43 4.93
C LEU A 153 21.24 -9.18 4.09
N VAL A 154 22.10 -9.28 3.07
CA VAL A 154 22.38 -8.19 2.13
C VAL A 154 21.11 -7.80 1.38
N GLY A 155 20.33 -8.77 0.90
CA GLY A 155 19.06 -8.51 0.22
C GLY A 155 18.05 -7.77 1.11
N LEU A 156 17.93 -8.17 2.39
CA LEU A 156 17.06 -7.50 3.35
C LEU A 156 17.55 -6.07 3.61
N PHE A 157 18.86 -5.87 3.78
CA PHE A 157 19.44 -4.54 3.92
C PHE A 157 19.14 -3.66 2.69
N THR A 158 19.32 -4.19 1.46
CA THR A 158 19.03 -3.45 0.23
C THR A 158 17.55 -3.08 0.12
N ILE A 159 16.63 -3.96 0.51
CA ILE A 159 15.19 -3.68 0.51
C ILE A 159 14.83 -2.58 1.52
N LEU A 160 15.45 -2.61 2.70
CA LEU A 160 15.15 -1.65 3.76
C LEU A 160 15.89 -0.30 3.60
N TRP A 161 17.08 -0.27 3.00
CA TRP A 161 17.95 0.91 3.05
C TRP A 161 18.61 1.27 1.72
N GLY A 162 18.56 0.39 0.72
CA GLY A 162 19.27 0.55 -0.55
C GLY A 162 18.40 1.11 -1.69
N ASN A 163 17.24 1.67 -1.41
CA ASN A 163 16.31 2.16 -2.44
C ASN A 163 15.36 3.26 -1.91
N GLU A 164 14.66 3.90 -2.84
CA GLU A 164 13.76 5.04 -2.58
C GLU A 164 12.54 4.70 -1.71
N LEU A 165 12.16 3.43 -1.55
CA LEU A 165 10.99 3.04 -0.73
C LEU A 165 11.14 3.49 0.72
N MET A 166 12.36 3.55 1.27
CA MET A 166 12.57 4.06 2.62
C MET A 166 12.21 5.55 2.73
N GLY A 167 12.56 6.36 1.72
CA GLY A 167 12.18 7.77 1.67
C GLY A 167 10.66 7.93 1.54
N PHE A 168 10.03 7.13 0.66
CA PHE A 168 8.58 7.13 0.53
C PHE A 168 7.85 6.58 1.75
N ALA A 169 8.45 5.69 2.55
CA ALA A 169 7.80 5.13 3.75
C ALA A 169 7.54 6.17 4.86
N GLN A 170 8.04 7.39 4.70
CA GLN A 170 7.85 8.50 5.66
C GLN A 170 6.70 9.44 5.28
N THR A 171 6.08 9.30 4.10
CA THR A 171 5.02 10.19 3.59
C THR A 171 3.82 9.41 3.08
N VAL A 172 2.65 10.05 2.96
CA VAL A 172 1.44 9.41 2.41
C VAL A 172 1.55 9.29 0.90
N ASN A 173 1.82 8.09 0.41
CA ASN A 173 1.85 7.80 -1.02
C ASN A 173 1.28 6.41 -1.31
N ASN A 174 0.98 6.16 -2.58
CA ASN A 174 0.47 4.87 -3.05
C ASN A 174 1.59 3.90 -3.45
N HIS A 175 2.83 4.37 -3.66
CA HIS A 175 3.91 3.53 -4.16
C HIS A 175 4.35 2.47 -3.16
N VAL A 176 4.49 2.82 -1.88
CA VAL A 176 4.87 1.86 -0.82
C VAL A 176 3.81 0.77 -0.60
N PRO A 177 2.52 1.09 -0.38
CA PRO A 177 1.49 0.05 -0.29
C PRO A 177 1.34 -0.74 -1.59
N ALA A 178 1.51 -0.13 -2.77
CA ALA A 178 1.53 -0.86 -4.03
C ALA A 178 2.72 -1.83 -4.13
N ALA A 179 3.92 -1.42 -3.72
CA ALA A 179 5.10 -2.28 -3.67
C ALA A 179 4.88 -3.46 -2.71
N PHE A 180 4.27 -3.23 -1.56
CA PHE A 180 3.89 -4.29 -0.63
C PHE A 180 2.91 -5.28 -1.25
N LEU A 181 1.81 -4.80 -1.84
CA LEU A 181 0.79 -5.66 -2.47
C LEU A 181 1.36 -6.44 -3.66
N PHE A 182 2.22 -5.80 -4.46
CA PHE A 182 2.95 -6.47 -5.53
C PHE A 182 3.83 -7.58 -4.97
N PHE A 183 4.65 -7.29 -3.96
CA PHE A 183 5.56 -8.26 -3.40
C PHE A 183 4.82 -9.42 -2.72
N ALA A 184 3.72 -9.14 -2.01
CA ALA A 184 2.83 -10.15 -1.44
C ALA A 184 2.20 -11.06 -2.52
N ALA A 185 1.71 -10.48 -3.61
CA ALA A 185 1.16 -11.25 -4.73
C ALA A 185 2.23 -12.12 -5.41
N MET A 186 3.43 -11.59 -5.63
CA MET A 186 4.53 -12.34 -6.24
C MET A 186 5.02 -13.48 -5.33
N VAL A 187 5.25 -13.21 -4.04
CA VAL A 187 5.69 -14.24 -3.08
C VAL A 187 4.63 -15.34 -2.94
N GLY A 188 3.35 -14.98 -2.86
CA GLY A 188 2.25 -15.94 -2.81
C GLY A 188 2.19 -16.80 -4.07
N GLY A 189 2.20 -16.18 -5.24
CA GLY A 189 2.13 -16.88 -6.53
C GLY A 189 3.34 -17.75 -6.84
N LEU A 190 4.56 -17.21 -6.68
CA LEU A 190 5.80 -17.96 -6.87
C LEU A 190 5.93 -19.08 -5.84
N GLY A 191 5.51 -18.83 -4.59
CA GLY A 191 5.48 -19.84 -3.54
C GLY A 191 4.57 -21.00 -3.90
N LEU A 192 3.39 -20.74 -4.46
CA LEU A 192 2.47 -21.79 -4.95
C LEU A 192 3.08 -22.62 -6.08
N VAL A 193 3.66 -21.97 -7.09
CA VAL A 193 4.16 -22.68 -8.29
C VAL A 193 5.44 -23.47 -8.01
N HIS A 194 6.31 -22.98 -7.13
CA HIS A 194 7.56 -23.67 -6.76
C HIS A 194 7.40 -24.61 -5.56
N GLY A 195 6.16 -24.90 -5.14
CA GLY A 195 5.88 -25.85 -4.07
C GLY A 195 6.32 -25.40 -2.66
N LYS A 196 6.61 -24.11 -2.48
CA LYS A 196 6.97 -23.50 -1.19
C LYS A 196 5.74 -23.21 -0.33
N LEU A 197 4.59 -23.04 -0.99
CA LEU A 197 3.28 -22.96 -0.38
C LEU A 197 2.42 -24.13 -0.85
N GLN A 198 1.75 -24.79 0.10
CA GLN A 198 0.76 -25.81 -0.21
C GLN A 198 -0.40 -25.19 -1.01
N PRO A 199 -0.93 -25.81 -2.07
CA PRO A 199 -1.98 -25.21 -2.90
C PRO A 199 -3.37 -25.31 -2.23
N LYS A 200 -3.52 -24.68 -1.06
CA LYS A 200 -4.74 -24.56 -0.26
C LYS A 200 -5.54 -23.30 -0.68
N PRO A 201 -6.89 -23.32 -0.63
CA PRO A 201 -7.72 -22.17 -1.00
C PRO A 201 -7.28 -20.82 -0.42
N ILE A 202 -6.90 -20.81 0.85
CA ILE A 202 -6.49 -19.59 1.57
C ILE A 202 -5.29 -18.88 0.93
N HIS A 203 -4.32 -19.60 0.37
CA HIS A 203 -3.16 -18.97 -0.28
C HIS A 203 -3.55 -18.31 -1.60
N PHE A 204 -4.48 -18.90 -2.35
CA PHE A 204 -5.04 -18.28 -3.56
C PHE A 204 -5.88 -17.05 -3.19
N ILE A 205 -6.69 -17.10 -2.14
CA ILE A 205 -7.48 -15.95 -1.66
C ILE A 205 -6.56 -14.78 -1.29
N TRP A 206 -5.52 -15.01 -0.49
CA TRP A 206 -4.60 -13.93 -0.10
C TRP A 206 -3.78 -13.39 -1.27
N THR A 207 -3.33 -14.27 -2.17
CA THR A 207 -2.61 -13.85 -3.39
C THR A 207 -3.53 -13.04 -4.31
N GLY A 208 -4.77 -13.48 -4.46
CA GLY A 208 -5.81 -12.78 -5.21
C GLY A 208 -6.17 -11.44 -4.59
N LEU A 209 -6.31 -11.37 -3.27
CA LEU A 209 -6.58 -10.11 -2.57
C LEU A 209 -5.46 -9.09 -2.79
N ALA A 210 -4.20 -9.51 -2.63
CA ALA A 210 -3.05 -8.65 -2.88
C ALA A 210 -3.02 -8.16 -4.35
N ALA A 211 -3.19 -9.09 -5.31
CA ALA A 211 -3.20 -8.77 -6.74
C ALA A 211 -4.42 -7.95 -7.18
N GLY A 212 -5.57 -8.10 -6.53
CA GLY A 212 -6.79 -7.36 -6.82
C GLY A 212 -6.79 -5.96 -6.20
N LEU A 213 -6.19 -5.79 -5.02
CA LEU A 213 -6.08 -4.49 -4.36
C LEU A 213 -4.99 -3.62 -5.00
N LEU A 214 -3.90 -4.22 -5.48
CA LEU A 214 -2.78 -3.53 -6.12
C LEU A 214 -3.19 -2.50 -7.20
N PRO A 215 -3.94 -2.86 -8.26
CA PRO A 215 -4.32 -1.91 -9.30
C PRO A 215 -5.29 -0.83 -8.83
N THR A 216 -5.97 -1.04 -7.70
CA THR A 216 -6.87 -0.02 -7.11
C THR A 216 -6.11 1.07 -6.36
N VAL A 217 -4.84 0.82 -6.05
CA VAL A 217 -3.92 1.72 -5.37
C VAL A 217 -2.94 2.35 -6.38
N ASP A 218 -2.49 1.57 -7.36
CA ASP A 218 -1.56 2.01 -8.42
C ASP A 218 -1.89 1.30 -9.75
N ILE A 219 -2.64 1.99 -10.62
CA ILE A 219 -3.22 1.41 -11.83
C ILE A 219 -2.17 0.82 -12.81
N PRO A 220 -1.01 1.47 -13.06
CA PRO A 220 0.09 0.85 -13.81
C PRO A 220 0.45 -0.58 -13.38
N ALA A 221 0.23 -0.94 -12.11
CA ALA A 221 0.54 -2.26 -11.60
C ALA A 221 -0.36 -3.39 -12.14
N CYS A 222 -1.44 -3.07 -12.89
CA CYS A 222 -2.17 -4.03 -13.73
C CYS A 222 -1.25 -4.86 -14.62
N PHE A 223 -0.14 -4.25 -15.10
CA PHE A 223 0.87 -4.92 -15.94
C PHE A 223 1.47 -6.18 -15.30
N PHE A 224 1.54 -6.24 -13.96
CA PHE A 224 2.06 -7.40 -13.24
C PHE A 224 0.97 -8.38 -12.80
N CYS A 225 -0.25 -7.89 -12.52
CA CYS A 225 -1.34 -8.72 -12.01
C CYS A 225 -1.85 -9.71 -13.08
N VAL A 226 -1.97 -9.27 -14.33
CA VAL A 226 -2.50 -10.10 -15.42
C VAL A 226 -1.56 -11.27 -15.76
N PRO A 227 -0.24 -11.08 -15.97
CA PRO A 227 0.67 -12.21 -16.19
C PRO A 227 0.70 -13.20 -15.04
N LEU A 228 0.67 -12.72 -13.78
CA LEU A 228 0.62 -13.59 -12.61
C LEU A 228 -0.65 -14.46 -12.62
N TRP A 229 -1.81 -13.85 -12.87
CA TRP A 229 -3.06 -14.59 -12.94
C TRP A 229 -3.02 -15.63 -14.06
N ILE A 230 -2.55 -15.28 -15.26
CA ILE A 230 -2.38 -16.23 -16.38
C ILE A 230 -1.47 -17.39 -15.99
N TYR A 231 -0.34 -17.10 -15.32
CA TYR A 231 0.60 -18.12 -14.87
C TYR A 231 -0.03 -19.07 -13.84
N LEU A 232 -0.79 -18.53 -12.88
CA LEU A 232 -1.51 -19.31 -11.88
C LEU A 232 -2.70 -20.08 -12.45
N VAL A 233 -3.38 -19.58 -13.50
CA VAL A 233 -4.43 -20.33 -14.21
C VAL A 233 -3.81 -21.53 -14.92
N ARG A 234 -2.62 -21.36 -15.53
CA ARG A 234 -1.91 -22.47 -16.17
C ARG A 234 -1.45 -23.54 -15.17
N ALA A 235 -0.96 -23.13 -14.01
CA ALA A 235 -0.48 -24.05 -12.98
C ALA A 235 -1.62 -24.69 -12.16
N PHE A 236 -2.67 -23.93 -11.85
CA PHE A 236 -3.73 -24.30 -10.90
C PHE A 236 -5.13 -23.78 -11.35
N PRO A 237 -5.67 -24.23 -12.49
CA PRO A 237 -6.81 -23.59 -13.16
C PRO A 237 -8.04 -23.42 -12.25
N THR A 238 -8.56 -24.51 -11.67
CA THR A 238 -9.77 -24.47 -10.84
C THR A 238 -9.57 -23.61 -9.58
N LYS A 239 -8.40 -23.71 -8.92
CA LYS A 239 -8.14 -22.97 -7.68
C LYS A 239 -7.95 -21.49 -7.95
N THR A 240 -7.29 -21.13 -9.04
CA THR A 240 -7.11 -19.74 -9.44
C THR A 240 -8.44 -19.13 -9.89
N LEU A 241 -9.21 -19.81 -10.74
CA LEU A 241 -10.49 -19.29 -11.22
C LEU A 241 -11.50 -19.05 -10.09
N ILE A 242 -11.50 -19.88 -9.04
CA ILE A 242 -12.43 -19.74 -7.92
C ILE A 242 -11.82 -18.88 -6.80
N TRP A 243 -10.74 -19.34 -6.18
CA TRP A 243 -10.26 -18.79 -4.90
C TRP A 243 -9.43 -17.54 -5.07
N PHE A 244 -8.60 -17.45 -6.12
CA PHE A 244 -7.88 -16.20 -6.43
C PHE A 244 -8.88 -15.13 -6.84
N THR A 245 -9.83 -15.46 -7.73
CA THR A 245 -10.89 -14.52 -8.14
C THR A 245 -11.72 -14.04 -6.94
N LEU A 246 -12.06 -14.94 -6.01
CA LEU A 246 -12.77 -14.58 -4.78
C LEU A 246 -11.98 -13.58 -3.93
N GLY A 247 -10.66 -13.71 -3.87
CA GLY A 247 -9.79 -12.74 -3.19
C GLY A 247 -9.67 -11.40 -3.95
N ALA A 248 -9.54 -11.46 -5.27
CA ALA A 248 -9.32 -10.28 -6.11
C ALA A 248 -10.58 -9.44 -6.35
N ALA A 249 -11.76 -10.06 -6.35
CA ALA A 249 -13.01 -9.41 -6.71
C ALA A 249 -13.41 -8.28 -5.74
N PRO A 250 -13.38 -8.43 -4.40
CA PRO A 250 -13.82 -7.38 -3.48
C PRO A 250 -13.14 -6.01 -3.68
N PRO A 251 -11.80 -5.89 -3.73
CA PRO A 251 -11.18 -4.58 -3.94
C PRO A 251 -11.46 -4.00 -5.33
N LEU A 252 -11.51 -4.83 -6.37
CA LEU A 252 -11.83 -4.38 -7.73
C LEU A 252 -13.28 -3.87 -7.84
N VAL A 253 -14.23 -4.60 -7.27
CA VAL A 253 -15.64 -4.19 -7.21
C VAL A 253 -15.77 -2.89 -6.44
N LEU A 254 -15.08 -2.76 -5.29
CA LEU A 254 -15.04 -1.50 -4.54
C LEU A 254 -14.50 -0.36 -5.42
N HIS A 255 -13.40 -0.55 -6.13
CA HIS A 255 -12.82 0.45 -7.02
C HIS A 255 -13.82 0.93 -8.08
N PHE A 256 -14.52 0.02 -8.76
CA PHE A 256 -15.53 0.39 -9.76
C PHE A 256 -16.74 1.09 -9.17
N ILE A 257 -17.22 0.66 -7.99
CA ILE A 257 -18.33 1.33 -7.29
C ILE A 257 -17.92 2.76 -6.92
N LEU A 258 -16.70 2.95 -6.40
CA LEU A 258 -16.21 4.26 -6.00
C LEU A 258 -16.01 5.18 -7.21
N ASN A 259 -15.37 4.70 -8.28
CA ASN A 259 -15.24 5.49 -9.52
C ASN A 259 -16.60 5.92 -10.05
N TYR A 260 -17.55 4.99 -10.17
CA TYR A 260 -18.89 5.28 -10.67
C TYR A 260 -19.62 6.33 -9.82
N LYS A 261 -19.46 6.28 -8.49
CA LYS A 261 -20.04 7.29 -7.58
C LYS A 261 -19.45 8.69 -7.76
N ILE A 262 -18.22 8.82 -8.25
CA ILE A 262 -17.53 10.09 -8.37
C ILE A 262 -17.65 10.68 -9.78
N SER A 263 -17.47 9.87 -10.84
CA SER A 263 -17.50 10.33 -12.23
C SER A 263 -18.76 9.96 -13.01
N GLY A 264 -19.60 9.07 -12.49
CA GLY A 264 -20.65 8.41 -13.29
C GLY A 264 -20.12 7.37 -14.30
N GLY A 265 -18.80 7.17 -14.37
CA GLY A 265 -18.13 6.24 -15.27
C GLY A 265 -17.36 5.14 -14.55
N LEU A 266 -17.09 4.04 -15.25
CA LEU A 266 -16.28 2.93 -14.71
C LEU A 266 -14.77 3.15 -14.91
N LEU A 267 -14.39 3.99 -15.87
CA LEU A 267 -13.00 4.28 -16.20
C LEU A 267 -12.40 5.30 -15.22
N PRO A 268 -11.11 5.13 -14.85
CA PRO A 268 -10.34 6.12 -14.10
C PRO A 268 -10.39 7.51 -14.75
N PHE A 269 -10.37 8.57 -13.94
CA PHE A 269 -10.57 9.95 -14.39
C PHE A 269 -9.62 10.40 -15.50
N TYR A 270 -8.35 10.02 -15.43
CA TYR A 270 -7.35 10.40 -16.43
C TYR A 270 -7.42 9.59 -17.72
N LEU A 271 -8.39 8.68 -17.85
CA LEU A 271 -8.73 7.97 -19.08
C LEU A 271 -10.07 8.43 -19.68
N ASN A 272 -10.75 9.38 -19.04
CA ASN A 272 -11.94 10.01 -19.58
C ASN A 272 -11.50 11.35 -20.20
N ASP A 273 -11.58 11.44 -21.53
CA ASP A 273 -11.30 12.64 -22.32
C ASP A 273 -12.34 13.76 -22.08
#